data_AF-A0A182GB97-F1
#
_entry.id   AF-A0A182GB97-F1
#
_cell.length_a   1.000
_cell.length_b   1.000
_cell.length_c   1.000
_cell.angle_alpha   90.00
_cell.angle_beta   90.00
_cell.angle_gamma   90.00
#
_symmetry.space_group_name_H-M   'P 1'
#
loop_
_entity.id
_entity.type
_entity.pdbx_description
1 polymer ?
#
loop_
_entity_poly.entity_id
_entity_poly.type
_entity_poly.pdbx_seq_one_letter_code
_entity_poly.pdbx_strand_id
1 'polypeptide(L)'
;MTRQNRVPVNLRGEEHQQRDQTTSSSSSLAPADGDAADQGAESGPVLIPLWDMANHMNGQIATGYNEELQRVESQTLKAFAKGEQIFIYYGNRTNADFLVHNGFVFPDNSNTNVSIQLALNTGEELFDQRKELLEKLNVPTAGEFTVNRGPDCIPNDLLGFARVFNMTKDHLTHWIAQEPELVKVLLSPECDLDESFKEKVWKFLSIRLQLAMRMSGTTLEQDEALLTNQGQKGTPKLGHIKSMLVQYRVVEKRILTDAVEYCKRKELEKK
;
A
#
# COMPACT_ATOMS: atom_id res chain seq x y z
N MET A 1 5.10 -12.49 12.08
CA MET A 1 4.19 -13.32 12.90
C MET A 1 2.85 -13.40 12.17
N THR A 2 2.40 -14.62 11.88
CA THR A 2 1.15 -14.92 11.20
C THR A 2 -0.03 -14.64 12.14
N ARG A 3 -0.96 -13.75 11.74
CA ARG A 3 -2.31 -13.59 12.32
C ARG A 3 -2.40 -13.19 13.81
N GLN A 4 -1.81 -12.06 14.20
CA GLN A 4 -2.12 -11.41 15.48
C GLN A 4 -3.39 -10.56 15.35
N ASN A 5 -4.46 -10.97 16.04
CA ASN A 5 -5.65 -10.13 16.23
C ASN A 5 -5.50 -9.38 17.55
N ARG A 6 -6.13 -8.21 17.68
CA ARG A 6 -6.14 -7.46 18.93
C ARG A 6 -7.53 -7.54 19.55
N VAL A 7 -7.59 -7.90 20.82
CA VAL A 7 -8.82 -7.97 21.63
C VAL A 7 -8.57 -7.21 22.93
N PRO A 8 -9.57 -6.51 23.51
CA PRO A 8 -9.42 -5.84 24.80
C PRO A 8 -8.84 -6.78 25.87
N VAL A 9 -7.82 -6.30 26.59
CA VAL A 9 -7.10 -7.02 27.65
C VAL A 9 -7.92 -6.92 28.94
N ASN A 10 -9.04 -7.64 29.00
CA ASN A 10 -9.75 -7.89 30.26
C ASN A 10 -9.96 -9.39 30.52
N LEU A 11 -9.33 -10.26 29.72
CA LEU A 11 -9.52 -11.72 29.79
C LEU A 11 -8.70 -12.44 30.88
N ARG A 12 -7.96 -11.73 31.74
CA ARG A 12 -7.24 -12.35 32.87
C ARG A 12 -7.29 -11.49 34.13
N GLY A 13 -8.46 -11.54 34.77
CA GLY A 13 -8.61 -11.11 36.16
C GLY A 13 -8.20 -12.16 37.20
N GLU A 14 -7.60 -13.29 36.81
CA GLU A 14 -7.08 -14.30 37.75
C GLU A 14 -5.78 -14.92 37.18
N GLU A 15 -4.77 -15.11 38.04
CA GLU A 15 -3.46 -15.77 37.82
C GLU A 15 -2.19 -14.96 37.50
N HIS A 16 -2.10 -13.67 37.83
CA HIS A 16 -0.80 -12.98 37.96
C HIS A 16 -0.64 -12.23 39.29
N GLN A 17 -0.77 -12.96 40.40
CA GLN A 17 -0.22 -12.59 41.70
C GLN A 17 0.74 -13.68 42.18
N GLN A 18 1.87 -13.83 41.48
CA GLN A 18 3.11 -14.44 41.98
C GLN A 18 4.11 -14.47 40.83
N ARG A 19 4.76 -13.33 40.54
CA ARG A 19 6.13 -13.40 39.96
C ARG A 19 6.96 -12.14 40.02
N ASP A 20 6.39 -10.95 40.16
CA ASP A 20 7.22 -9.72 40.18
C ASP A 20 7.27 -9.09 41.57
N GLN A 21 7.99 -9.75 42.47
CA GLN A 21 8.76 -9.04 43.48
C GLN A 21 10.22 -9.09 43.04
N THR A 22 10.69 -8.07 42.34
CA THR A 22 12.07 -7.57 42.44
C THR A 22 12.26 -6.34 41.55
N THR A 23 12.77 -5.27 42.18
CA THR A 23 13.41 -4.07 41.60
C THR A 23 12.49 -3.04 40.90
N SER A 24 12.60 -1.73 41.06
CA SER A 24 13.15 -0.81 42.07
C SER A 24 12.87 0.61 41.54
N SER A 25 12.15 1.41 42.32
CA SER A 25 12.28 2.87 42.57
C SER A 25 12.74 3.88 41.47
N SER A 26 12.01 5.02 41.47
CA SER A 26 12.35 6.40 41.02
C SER A 26 12.03 6.76 39.56
N SER A 27 11.53 7.94 39.19
CA SER A 27 10.90 9.09 39.88
C SER A 27 10.36 10.05 38.80
N SER A 28 9.15 10.59 39.02
CA SER A 28 8.63 11.93 38.65
C SER A 28 8.99 12.62 37.32
N LEU A 29 7.98 13.04 36.54
CA LEU A 29 7.53 14.45 36.37
C LEU A 29 6.50 14.58 35.24
N ALA A 30 5.33 15.15 35.55
CA ALA A 30 4.37 15.70 34.60
C ALA A 30 4.79 17.13 34.18
N PRO A 31 4.19 17.72 33.13
CA PRO A 31 2.99 18.51 33.38
C PRO A 31 1.85 18.34 32.36
N ALA A 32 0.70 18.86 32.79
CA ALA A 32 -0.62 18.90 32.19
C ALA A 32 -0.68 19.54 30.79
N ASP A 33 -1.60 19.04 29.96
CA ASP A 33 -2.74 19.84 29.50
C ASP A 33 -3.86 18.91 29.02
N GLY A 34 -5.09 19.31 29.34
CA GLY A 34 -6.28 18.49 29.21
C GLY A 34 -6.73 18.33 27.77
N ASP A 35 -6.87 17.07 27.36
CA ASP A 35 -8.01 16.62 26.57
C ASP A 35 -8.42 15.27 27.15
N ALA A 36 -9.72 15.07 27.33
CA ALA A 36 -10.29 13.86 27.88
C ALA A 36 -10.02 12.69 26.91
N ALA A 37 -8.88 12.04 27.09
CA ALA A 37 -8.59 10.76 26.47
C ALA A 37 -9.62 9.75 26.97
N ASP A 38 -10.48 9.33 26.05
CA ASP A 38 -11.16 8.05 26.07
C ASP A 38 -10.10 7.00 26.43
N GLN A 39 -10.12 6.51 27.68
CA GLN A 39 -9.25 5.43 28.12
C GLN A 39 -9.79 4.14 27.51
N GLY A 40 -9.61 4.01 26.19
CA GLY A 40 -9.91 2.79 25.45
C GLY A 40 -9.13 1.65 26.08
N ALA A 41 -9.84 0.60 26.51
CA ALA A 41 -9.25 -0.58 27.11
C ALA A 41 -8.03 -1.06 26.29
N GLU A 42 -6.88 -1.21 26.95
CA GLU A 42 -5.67 -1.70 26.30
C GLU A 42 -5.99 -2.99 25.55
N SER A 43 -5.68 -3.07 24.26
CA SER A 43 -5.95 -4.26 23.43
C SER A 43 -4.65 -5.01 23.12
N GLY A 44 -4.64 -6.32 23.39
CA GLY A 44 -3.47 -7.18 23.33
C GLY A 44 -3.56 -8.20 22.19
N PRO A 45 -2.42 -8.71 21.68
CA PRO A 45 -2.40 -9.71 20.63
C PRO A 45 -2.93 -11.06 21.14
N VAL A 46 -3.85 -11.68 20.39
CA VAL A 46 -4.43 -13.00 20.71
C VAL A 46 -4.46 -13.91 19.49
N LEU A 47 -4.45 -15.21 19.75
CA LEU A 47 -4.81 -16.26 18.78
C LEU A 47 -6.26 -16.65 19.03
N ILE A 48 -7.04 -16.80 17.94
CA ILE A 48 -8.47 -17.10 18.00
C ILE A 48 -8.67 -18.48 17.37
N PRO A 49 -8.70 -19.57 18.16
CA PRO A 49 -8.88 -20.92 17.64
C PRO A 49 -10.15 -21.04 16.80
N LEU A 50 -10.15 -22.00 15.86
CA LEU A 50 -11.22 -22.28 14.90
C LEU A 50 -11.38 -21.18 13.84
N TRP A 51 -11.58 -19.93 14.25
CA TRP A 51 -11.72 -18.80 13.33
C TRP A 51 -10.45 -18.58 12.50
N ASP A 52 -9.28 -18.76 13.11
CA ASP A 52 -7.97 -18.66 12.45
C ASP A 52 -7.69 -19.74 11.39
N MET A 53 -8.55 -20.76 11.25
CA MET A 53 -8.47 -21.74 10.16
C MET A 53 -9.02 -21.22 8.84
N ALA A 54 -9.83 -20.15 8.85
CA ALA A 54 -10.43 -19.61 7.64
C ALA A 54 -9.38 -18.97 6.72
N ASN A 55 -9.50 -19.22 5.41
CA ASN A 55 -8.61 -18.68 4.40
C ASN A 55 -9.01 -17.26 3.93
N HIS A 56 -8.11 -16.57 3.25
CA HIS A 56 -8.32 -15.20 2.77
C HIS A 56 -9.17 -15.15 1.48
N MET A 57 -10.08 -14.16 1.40
CA MET A 57 -10.66 -13.66 0.15
C MET A 57 -10.78 -12.14 0.21
N ASN A 58 -10.87 -11.44 -0.94
CA ASN A 58 -11.19 -10.01 -0.98
C ASN A 58 -12.56 -9.73 -0.33
N GLY A 59 -12.68 -8.59 0.35
CA GLY A 59 -13.92 -8.17 1.01
C GLY A 59 -13.67 -7.02 1.97
N GLN A 60 -14.47 -6.98 3.04
CA GLN A 60 -14.34 -6.02 4.13
C GLN A 60 -14.23 -6.78 5.45
N ILE A 61 -13.77 -6.12 6.52
CA ILE A 61 -13.67 -6.77 7.83
C ILE A 61 -15.10 -7.04 8.33
N ALA A 62 -15.41 -8.31 8.55
CA ALA A 62 -16.69 -8.78 9.06
C ALA A 62 -16.57 -9.53 10.39
N THR A 63 -15.44 -9.36 11.07
CA THR A 63 -15.14 -9.96 12.37
C THR A 63 -14.93 -8.87 13.39
N GLY A 64 -15.58 -9.00 14.55
CA GLY A 64 -15.45 -8.09 15.68
C GLY A 64 -15.41 -8.85 17.00
N TYR A 65 -15.02 -8.14 18.06
CA TYR A 65 -15.14 -8.64 19.42
C TYR A 65 -16.39 -8.05 20.06
N ASN A 66 -17.26 -8.91 20.57
CA ASN A 66 -18.44 -8.52 21.33
C ASN A 66 -18.06 -8.49 22.82
N GLU A 67 -17.96 -7.28 23.37
CA GLU A 67 -17.56 -7.08 24.78
C GLU A 67 -18.63 -7.53 25.78
N GLU A 68 -19.92 -7.37 25.47
CA GLU A 68 -21.00 -7.81 26.36
C GLU A 68 -20.99 -9.33 26.52
N LEU A 69 -20.78 -10.05 25.42
CA LEU A 69 -20.76 -11.52 25.39
C LEU A 69 -19.36 -12.12 25.53
N GLN A 70 -18.32 -11.28 25.66
CA GLN A 70 -16.90 -11.67 25.77
C GLN A 70 -16.48 -12.72 24.71
N ARG A 71 -16.83 -12.48 23.45
CA ARG A 71 -16.55 -13.44 22.35
C ARG A 71 -16.25 -12.77 21.02
N VAL A 72 -15.56 -13.50 20.14
CA VAL A 72 -15.36 -13.10 18.75
C VAL A 72 -16.58 -13.48 17.93
N GLU A 73 -17.13 -12.52 17.19
CA GLU A 73 -18.25 -12.73 16.28
C GLU A 73 -17.79 -12.43 14.85
N SER A 74 -18.13 -13.31 13.92
CA SER A 74 -17.80 -13.14 12.51
C SER A 74 -19.03 -13.39 11.65
N GLN A 75 -19.33 -12.44 10.76
CA GLN A 75 -20.34 -12.59 9.73
C GLN A 75 -19.67 -13.10 8.44
N THR A 76 -20.47 -13.74 7.58
CA THR A 76 -19.98 -14.22 6.29
C THR A 76 -19.93 -13.06 5.29
N LEU A 77 -18.88 -13.02 4.46
CA LEU A 77 -18.71 -11.97 3.44
C LEU A 77 -19.67 -12.13 2.26
N LYS A 78 -20.20 -13.34 2.08
CA LYS A 78 -21.16 -13.73 1.06
C LYS A 78 -21.91 -14.97 1.53
N ALA A 79 -22.98 -15.34 0.82
CA ALA A 79 -23.60 -16.64 0.97
C ALA A 79 -22.61 -17.76 0.56
N PHE A 80 -22.54 -18.82 1.37
CA PHE A 80 -21.76 -20.02 1.08
C PHE A 80 -22.69 -21.22 0.91
N ALA A 81 -22.50 -21.98 -0.16
CA ALA A 81 -23.25 -23.21 -0.38
C ALA A 81 -22.74 -24.35 0.53
N LYS A 82 -23.57 -25.37 0.76
CA LYS A 82 -23.14 -26.58 1.47
C LYS A 82 -21.96 -27.23 0.73
N GLY A 83 -20.84 -27.43 1.44
CA GLY A 83 -19.61 -27.99 0.88
C GLY A 83 -18.65 -26.94 0.29
N GLU A 84 -19.04 -25.67 0.24
CA GLU A 84 -18.14 -24.58 -0.12
C GLU A 84 -17.23 -24.21 1.06
N GLN A 85 -15.97 -23.87 0.77
CA GLN A 85 -15.03 -23.39 1.76
C GLN A 85 -15.44 -21.99 2.25
N ILE A 86 -15.39 -21.79 3.57
CA ILE A 86 -15.63 -20.49 4.20
C ILE A 86 -14.33 -19.68 4.19
N PHE A 87 -14.43 -18.44 3.73
CA PHE A 87 -13.33 -17.49 3.69
C PHE A 87 -13.65 -16.24 4.51
N ILE A 88 -12.60 -15.53 4.93
CA ILE A 88 -12.67 -14.26 5.64
C ILE A 88 -11.73 -13.25 4.97
N TYR A 89 -11.90 -11.96 5.29
CA TYR A 89 -11.01 -10.91 4.84
C TYR A 89 -9.97 -10.62 5.92
N TYR A 90 -8.68 -10.67 5.57
CA TYR A 90 -7.59 -10.49 6.55
C TYR A 90 -7.24 -9.02 6.81
N GLY A 91 -7.99 -8.09 6.20
CA GLY A 91 -7.70 -6.66 6.19
C GLY A 91 -6.97 -6.21 4.92
N ASN A 92 -6.74 -4.90 4.84
CA ASN A 92 -6.12 -4.21 3.71
C ASN A 92 -4.60 -4.46 3.67
N ARG A 93 -4.19 -5.71 3.49
CA ARG A 93 -2.79 -6.14 3.42
C ARG A 93 -2.34 -6.25 1.97
N THR A 94 -1.11 -5.83 1.70
CA THR A 94 -0.48 -6.00 0.38
C THR A 94 -0.05 -7.46 0.16
N ASN A 95 0.29 -7.84 -1.06
CA ASN A 95 0.94 -9.13 -1.29
C ASN A 95 2.35 -9.20 -0.68
N ALA A 96 3.02 -8.08 -0.43
CA ALA A 96 4.28 -8.07 0.30
C ALA A 96 4.04 -8.51 1.75
N ASP A 97 3.01 -7.96 2.38
CA ASP A 97 2.57 -8.37 3.72
C ASP A 97 2.15 -9.84 3.75
N PHE A 98 1.32 -10.28 2.80
CA PHE A 98 0.89 -11.67 2.75
C PHE A 98 2.06 -12.63 2.54
N LEU A 99 3.03 -12.27 1.70
CA LEU A 99 4.20 -13.09 1.46
C LEU A 99 5.06 -13.21 2.72
N VAL A 100 5.42 -12.09 3.33
CA VAL A 100 6.38 -12.03 4.45
C VAL A 100 5.73 -12.46 5.77
N HIS A 101 4.47 -12.09 6.02
CA HIS A 101 3.81 -12.28 7.30
C HIS A 101 2.78 -13.41 7.29
N ASN A 102 2.26 -13.83 6.13
CA ASN A 102 1.26 -14.89 6.04
C ASN A 102 1.69 -16.10 5.21
N GLY A 103 2.82 -16.04 4.50
CA GLY A 103 3.38 -17.14 3.73
C GLY A 103 2.61 -17.49 2.45
N PHE A 104 1.88 -16.55 1.85
CA PHE A 104 1.18 -16.77 0.58
C PHE A 104 1.14 -15.51 -0.30
N VAL A 105 0.87 -15.68 -1.59
CA VAL A 105 0.57 -14.58 -2.52
C VAL A 105 -0.86 -14.75 -3.00
N PHE A 106 -1.61 -13.66 -3.02
CA PHE A 106 -2.99 -13.62 -3.53
C PHE A 106 -3.02 -12.85 -4.86
N PRO A 107 -3.06 -13.55 -6.01
CA PRO A 107 -2.92 -12.92 -7.33
C PRO A 107 -3.90 -11.80 -7.61
N ASP A 108 -5.11 -11.88 -7.05
CA ASP A 108 -6.19 -10.92 -7.28
C ASP A 108 -6.39 -9.98 -6.10
N ASN A 109 -5.37 -9.78 -5.26
CA ASN A 109 -5.41 -8.84 -4.15
C ASN A 109 -5.68 -7.41 -4.65
N SER A 110 -6.80 -6.84 -4.23
CA SER A 110 -7.20 -5.47 -4.57
C SER A 110 -6.40 -4.40 -3.83
N ASN A 111 -5.77 -4.75 -2.71
CA ASN A 111 -5.02 -3.81 -1.86
C ASN A 111 -3.53 -3.79 -2.17
N THR A 112 -3.07 -4.62 -3.11
CA THR A 112 -1.64 -4.66 -3.44
C THR A 112 -1.27 -3.47 -4.32
N ASN A 113 -0.09 -2.92 -4.05
CA ASN A 113 0.50 -1.83 -4.80
C ASN A 113 1.96 -2.18 -5.11
N VAL A 114 2.61 -1.34 -5.91
CA VAL A 114 4.03 -1.42 -6.21
C VAL A 114 4.68 -0.11 -5.83
N SER A 115 5.80 -0.20 -5.13
CA SER A 115 6.58 0.96 -4.76
C SER A 115 7.60 1.36 -5.83
N ILE A 116 7.70 2.66 -6.09
CA ILE A 116 8.71 3.25 -6.98
C ILE A 116 9.47 4.36 -6.26
N GLN A 117 10.78 4.44 -6.49
CA GLN A 117 11.63 5.47 -5.91
C GLN A 117 11.74 6.68 -6.85
N LEU A 118 11.39 7.86 -6.34
CA LEU A 118 11.52 9.14 -7.04
C LEU A 118 12.21 10.16 -6.13
N ALA A 119 13.00 11.04 -6.72
CA ALA A 119 13.69 12.11 -6.03
C ALA A 119 13.94 13.29 -6.96
N LEU A 120 13.86 14.50 -6.41
CA LEU A 120 14.40 15.69 -7.06
C LEU A 120 15.92 15.60 -7.16
N ASN A 121 16.49 16.17 -8.22
CA ASN A 121 17.93 16.24 -8.38
C ASN A 121 18.46 17.47 -7.64
N THR A 122 19.26 17.28 -6.58
CA THR A 122 19.81 18.41 -5.79
C THR A 122 20.71 19.34 -6.59
N GLY A 123 21.22 18.93 -7.75
CA GLY A 123 22.05 19.75 -8.63
C GLY A 123 21.29 20.52 -9.71
N GLU A 124 19.96 20.45 -9.76
CA GLU A 124 19.17 21.13 -10.79
C GLU A 124 18.88 22.60 -10.42
N GLU A 125 18.87 23.49 -11.42
CA GLU A 125 18.66 24.94 -11.22
C GLU A 125 17.34 25.27 -10.51
N LEU A 126 16.30 24.48 -10.78
CA LEU A 126 14.95 24.69 -10.24
C LEU A 126 14.69 23.89 -8.95
N PHE A 127 15.72 23.33 -8.31
CA PHE A 127 15.57 22.46 -7.13
C PHE A 127 14.78 23.14 -6.01
N ASP A 128 15.20 24.34 -5.60
CA ASP A 128 14.60 25.05 -4.46
C ASP A 128 13.13 25.38 -4.72
N GLN A 129 12.80 25.82 -5.94
CA GLN A 129 11.42 26.15 -6.33
C GLN A 129 10.53 24.90 -6.37
N ARG A 130 11.03 23.78 -6.88
CA ARG A 130 10.28 22.51 -6.88
C ARG A 130 10.10 21.98 -5.46
N LYS A 131 11.14 22.07 -4.63
CA LYS A 131 11.10 21.69 -3.22
C LYS A 131 10.03 22.50 -2.48
N GLU A 132 10.05 23.83 -2.62
CA GLU A 132 9.06 24.71 -1.99
C GLU A 132 7.63 24.33 -2.40
N LEU A 133 7.40 24.10 -3.70
CA LEU A 133 6.08 23.73 -4.19
C LEU A 133 5.62 22.34 -3.71
N LEU A 134 6.52 21.35 -3.65
CA LEU A 134 6.23 20.03 -3.09
C LEU A 134 5.92 20.09 -1.59
N GLU A 135 6.64 20.92 -0.83
CA GLU A 135 6.37 21.14 0.59
C GLU A 135 4.98 21.78 0.79
N LYS A 136 4.59 22.76 -0.02
CA LYS A 136 3.22 23.32 -0.01
C LYS A 136 2.15 22.28 -0.33
N LEU A 137 2.47 21.30 -1.17
CA LEU A 137 1.58 20.19 -1.53
C LEU A 137 1.58 19.05 -0.50
N ASN A 138 2.44 19.11 0.52
CA ASN A 138 2.70 18.01 1.44
C ASN A 138 3.11 16.71 0.71
N VAL A 139 3.88 16.84 -0.37
CA VAL A 139 4.43 15.72 -1.15
C VAL A 139 5.94 15.61 -0.89
N PRO A 140 6.48 14.41 -0.63
CA PRO A 140 7.92 14.23 -0.41
C PRO A 140 8.77 14.65 -1.62
N THR A 141 9.90 15.30 -1.37
CA THR A 141 10.88 15.67 -2.42
C THR A 141 11.73 14.49 -2.89
N ALA A 142 11.87 13.47 -2.05
CA ALA A 142 12.48 12.20 -2.35
C ALA A 142 11.85 11.10 -1.49
N GLY A 143 11.64 9.92 -2.07
CA GLY A 143 11.14 8.77 -1.33
C GLY A 143 10.41 7.76 -2.20
N GLU A 144 9.68 6.92 -1.49
CA GLU A 144 8.87 5.85 -2.03
C GLU A 144 7.47 6.35 -2.37
N PHE A 145 7.07 6.21 -3.63
CA PHE A 145 5.72 6.47 -4.12
C PHE A 145 5.06 5.16 -4.48
N THR A 146 3.73 5.10 -4.39
CA THR A 146 2.99 3.87 -4.69
C THR A 146 2.31 3.94 -6.05
N VAL A 147 2.21 2.79 -6.68
CA VAL A 147 1.44 2.54 -7.91
C VAL A 147 0.40 1.49 -7.56
N ASN A 148 -0.86 1.86 -7.65
CA ASN A 148 -1.95 1.02 -7.22
C ASN A 148 -2.43 0.10 -8.34
N ARG A 149 -3.12 -0.97 -7.96
CA ARG A 149 -3.89 -1.77 -8.90
C ARG A 149 -5.22 -1.09 -9.25
N GLY A 150 -5.64 -1.20 -10.50
CA GLY A 150 -6.99 -0.81 -10.93
C GLY A 150 -7.05 0.56 -11.63
N PRO A 151 -8.26 1.16 -11.75
CA PRO A 151 -8.46 2.38 -12.54
C PRO A 151 -7.71 3.59 -11.96
N ASP A 152 -7.55 3.65 -10.64
CA ASP A 152 -6.85 4.72 -9.92
C ASP A 152 -5.39 4.32 -9.62
N CYS A 153 -4.71 3.78 -10.65
CA CYS A 153 -3.36 3.23 -10.52
C CYS A 153 -2.28 4.27 -10.18
N ILE A 154 -2.55 5.56 -10.42
CA ILE A 154 -1.64 6.68 -10.12
C ILE A 154 -2.24 7.50 -8.98
N PRO A 155 -1.72 7.37 -7.75
CA PRO A 155 -2.08 8.22 -6.62
C PRO A 155 -1.83 9.71 -6.86
N ASN A 156 -2.59 10.53 -6.14
CA ASN A 156 -2.59 11.99 -6.27
C ASN A 156 -1.23 12.63 -5.93
N ASP A 157 -0.52 12.08 -4.94
CA ASP A 157 0.82 12.52 -4.54
C ASP A 157 1.87 12.19 -5.63
N LEU A 158 1.81 10.99 -6.23
CA LEU A 158 2.65 10.60 -7.36
C LEU A 158 2.39 11.51 -8.58
N LEU A 159 1.12 11.80 -8.87
CA LEU A 159 0.75 12.71 -9.95
C LEU A 159 1.23 14.15 -9.67
N GLY A 160 1.07 14.61 -8.44
CA GLY A 160 1.56 15.90 -7.95
C GLY A 160 3.07 16.04 -8.12
N PHE A 161 3.82 15.02 -7.67
CA PHE A 161 5.27 14.96 -7.84
C PHE A 161 5.65 15.06 -9.33
N ALA A 162 5.02 14.24 -10.18
CA ALA A 162 5.32 14.23 -11.61
C ALA A 162 5.02 15.57 -12.29
N ARG A 163 3.96 16.28 -11.87
CA ARG A 163 3.64 17.63 -12.34
C ARG A 163 4.73 18.61 -11.97
N VAL A 164 5.05 18.74 -10.68
CA VAL A 164 6.08 19.69 -10.20
C VAL A 164 7.44 19.39 -10.82
N PHE A 165 7.79 18.11 -10.97
CA PHE A 165 9.03 17.69 -11.63
C PHE A 165 9.15 18.21 -13.07
N ASN A 166 8.04 18.25 -13.83
CA ASN A 166 8.03 18.69 -15.22
C ASN A 166 7.79 20.20 -15.39
N MET A 167 7.53 20.95 -14.31
CA MET A 167 7.27 22.38 -14.37
C MET A 167 8.47 23.20 -14.87
N THR A 168 8.14 24.24 -15.63
CA THR A 168 9.08 25.30 -16.03
C THR A 168 9.23 26.32 -14.90
N LYS A 169 10.21 27.21 -15.02
CA LYS A 169 10.40 28.33 -14.08
C LYS A 169 9.16 29.21 -13.95
N ASP A 170 8.46 29.47 -15.05
CA ASP A 170 7.24 30.29 -15.06
C ASP A 170 6.08 29.59 -14.35
N HIS A 171 5.90 28.28 -14.59
CA HIS A 171 4.90 27.50 -13.86
C HIS A 171 5.17 27.51 -12.36
N LEU A 172 6.42 27.26 -11.95
CA LEU A 172 6.81 27.25 -10.54
C LEU A 172 6.54 28.61 -9.90
N THR A 173 6.98 29.70 -10.54
CA THR A 173 6.76 31.06 -10.04
C THR A 173 5.27 31.36 -9.87
N HIS A 174 4.43 30.97 -10.83
CA HIS A 174 2.99 31.16 -10.75
C HIS A 174 2.35 30.38 -9.59
N TRP A 175 2.64 29.07 -9.48
CA TRP A 175 2.03 28.19 -8.48
C TRP A 175 2.54 28.44 -7.07
N ILE A 176 3.82 28.80 -6.91
CA ILE A 176 4.39 29.19 -5.61
C ILE A 176 3.71 30.46 -5.09
N ALA A 177 3.33 31.40 -5.95
CA ALA A 177 2.64 32.62 -5.54
C ALA A 177 1.16 32.39 -5.12
N GLN A 178 0.57 31.23 -5.39
CA GLN A 178 -0.81 30.92 -5.03
C GLN A 178 -0.97 30.50 -3.56
N GLU A 179 -2.19 30.65 -3.07
CA GLU A 179 -2.61 30.15 -1.76
C GLU A 179 -2.56 28.60 -1.69
N PRO A 180 -2.18 28.01 -0.54
CA PRO A 180 -2.01 26.56 -0.41
C PRO A 180 -3.23 25.72 -0.85
N GLU A 181 -4.45 26.19 -0.59
CA GLU A 181 -5.68 25.49 -0.99
C GLU A 181 -5.87 25.44 -2.51
N LEU A 182 -5.45 26.47 -3.24
CA LEU A 182 -5.48 26.47 -4.70
C LEU A 182 -4.42 25.54 -5.28
N VAL A 183 -3.23 25.50 -4.65
CA VAL A 183 -2.11 24.65 -5.10
C VAL A 183 -2.48 23.17 -5.04
N LYS A 184 -3.31 22.73 -4.09
CA LYS A 184 -3.80 21.34 -3.99
C LYS A 184 -4.52 20.84 -5.24
N VAL A 185 -5.02 21.72 -6.12
CA VAL A 185 -5.59 21.30 -7.42
C VAL A 185 -4.56 20.52 -8.25
N LEU A 186 -3.25 20.79 -8.08
CA LEU A 186 -2.17 20.06 -8.73
C LEU A 186 -2.08 18.58 -8.32
N LEU A 187 -2.80 18.14 -7.29
CA LEU A 187 -2.91 16.72 -6.92
C LEU A 187 -4.08 16.02 -7.61
N SER A 188 -5.07 16.79 -8.09
CA SER A 188 -6.30 16.25 -8.68
C SER A 188 -6.11 15.87 -10.16
N PRO A 189 -6.57 14.69 -10.60
CA PRO A 189 -6.56 14.29 -12.01
C PRO A 189 -7.25 15.29 -12.95
N GLU A 190 -8.24 16.02 -12.44
CA GLU A 190 -9.07 16.99 -13.16
C GLU A 190 -8.41 18.36 -13.35
N CYS A 191 -7.23 18.59 -12.75
CA CYS A 191 -6.47 19.83 -12.89
C CYS A 191 -6.32 20.23 -14.37
N ASP A 192 -6.76 21.45 -14.69
CA ASP A 192 -6.65 21.94 -16.04
C ASP A 192 -5.25 22.52 -16.27
N LEU A 193 -4.56 21.89 -17.20
CA LEU A 193 -3.18 22.18 -17.58
C LEU A 193 -3.10 22.11 -19.10
N ASP A 194 -2.16 22.86 -19.69
CA ASP A 194 -1.95 22.84 -21.13
C ASP A 194 -1.70 21.41 -21.64
N GLU A 195 -2.23 21.08 -22.83
CA GLU A 195 -2.12 19.73 -23.39
C GLU A 195 -0.66 19.27 -23.52
N SER A 196 0.22 20.16 -23.99
CA SER A 196 1.66 19.86 -24.12
C SER A 196 2.34 19.58 -22.78
N PHE A 197 1.82 20.14 -21.69
CA PHE A 197 2.32 19.89 -20.35
C PHE A 197 1.79 18.56 -19.81
N LYS A 198 0.49 18.28 -20.01
CA LYS A 198 -0.12 16.98 -19.67
C LYS A 198 0.62 15.83 -20.35
N GLU A 199 0.92 15.95 -21.64
CA GLU A 199 1.70 14.95 -22.40
C GLU A 199 3.06 14.67 -21.74
N LYS A 200 3.81 15.72 -21.38
CA LYS A 200 5.12 15.58 -20.71
C LYS A 200 5.03 14.86 -19.37
N VAL A 201 4.02 15.17 -18.55
CA VAL A 201 3.81 14.54 -17.24
C VAL A 201 3.50 13.05 -17.39
N TRP A 202 2.58 12.69 -18.28
CA TRP A 202 2.22 11.28 -18.50
C TRP A 202 3.34 10.48 -19.14
N LYS A 203 4.09 11.09 -20.07
CA LYS A 203 5.28 10.50 -20.66
C LYS A 203 6.38 10.27 -19.62
N PHE A 204 6.60 11.24 -18.72
CA PHE A 204 7.52 11.07 -17.59
C PHE A 204 7.13 9.88 -16.73
N LEU A 205 5.87 9.79 -16.29
CA LEU A 205 5.37 8.67 -15.49
C LEU A 205 5.54 7.33 -16.23
N SER A 206 5.15 7.26 -17.51
CA SER A 206 5.32 6.05 -18.33
C SER A 206 6.78 5.59 -18.38
N ILE A 207 7.73 6.51 -18.58
CA ILE A 207 9.17 6.19 -18.59
C ILE A 207 9.63 5.71 -17.21
N ARG A 208 9.24 6.39 -16.11
CA ARG A 208 9.62 5.98 -14.74
C ARG A 208 9.10 4.60 -14.37
N LEU A 209 7.86 4.28 -14.72
CA LEU A 209 7.26 2.98 -14.49
C LEU A 209 7.95 1.87 -15.32
N GLN A 210 8.25 2.14 -16.59
CA GLN A 210 9.03 1.22 -17.42
C GLN A 210 10.44 0.98 -16.88
N LEU A 211 11.10 2.01 -16.33
CA LEU A 211 12.39 1.86 -15.67
C LEU A 211 12.26 0.98 -14.43
N ALA A 212 11.25 1.20 -13.59
CA ALA A 212 10.98 0.34 -12.42
C ALA A 212 10.77 -1.12 -12.82
N MET A 213 10.03 -1.38 -13.91
CA MET A 213 9.87 -2.73 -14.46
C MET A 213 11.21 -3.36 -14.88
N ARG A 214 12.07 -2.61 -15.57
CA ARG A 214 13.38 -3.11 -16.03
C ARG A 214 14.31 -3.47 -14.87
N MET A 215 14.22 -2.79 -13.73
CA MET A 215 15.01 -3.10 -12.54
C MET A 215 14.72 -4.49 -11.95
N SER A 216 13.58 -5.11 -12.28
CA SER A 216 13.22 -6.46 -11.82
C SER A 216 14.00 -7.61 -12.51
N GLY A 217 14.84 -7.30 -13.51
CA GLY A 217 15.75 -8.24 -14.17
C GLY A 217 15.12 -9.25 -15.13
N THR A 218 13.80 -9.23 -15.30
CA THR A 218 13.02 -10.18 -16.11
C THR A 218 11.73 -9.53 -16.58
N THR A 219 11.13 -10.01 -17.67
CA THR A 219 9.86 -9.47 -18.18
C THR A 219 8.65 -10.15 -17.54
N LEU A 220 7.45 -9.62 -17.79
CA LEU A 220 6.19 -10.24 -17.34
C LEU A 220 6.00 -11.60 -18.02
N GLU A 221 6.20 -11.64 -19.34
CA GLU A 221 6.03 -12.83 -20.18
C GLU A 221 6.98 -13.95 -19.75
N GLN A 222 8.21 -13.61 -19.37
CA GLN A 222 9.19 -14.57 -18.86
C GLN A 222 8.72 -15.25 -17.56
N ASP A 223 8.18 -14.47 -16.62
CA ASP A 223 7.73 -15.02 -15.33
C ASP A 223 6.40 -15.77 -15.46
N GLU A 224 5.49 -15.33 -16.32
CA GLU A 224 4.27 -16.07 -16.65
C GLU A 224 4.60 -17.40 -17.33
N ALA A 225 5.49 -17.39 -18.33
CA ALA A 225 5.97 -18.61 -18.97
C ALA A 225 6.66 -19.54 -17.97
N LEU A 226 7.41 -18.99 -17.00
CA LEU A 226 8.04 -19.78 -15.94
C LEU A 226 7.01 -20.49 -15.05
N LEU A 227 5.88 -19.84 -14.73
CA LEU A 227 4.79 -20.44 -13.95
C LEU A 227 3.96 -21.44 -14.76
N THR A 228 3.69 -21.17 -16.04
CA THR A 228 2.87 -22.03 -16.90
C THR A 228 3.63 -23.27 -17.36
N ASN A 229 4.91 -23.13 -17.67
CA ASN A 229 5.72 -24.20 -18.25
C ASN A 229 6.45 -25.06 -17.22
N GLN A 230 6.34 -24.77 -15.91
CA GLN A 230 7.00 -25.56 -14.88
C GLN A 230 6.52 -27.02 -14.89
N GLY A 231 7.46 -27.97 -14.83
CA GLY A 231 7.16 -29.41 -14.82
C GLY A 231 6.74 -30.00 -16.17
N GLN A 232 6.83 -29.23 -17.26
CA GLN A 232 6.71 -29.75 -18.62
C GLN A 232 8.01 -30.46 -19.06
N LYS A 233 7.96 -31.20 -20.18
CA LYS A 233 9.09 -31.98 -20.69
C LYS A 233 10.29 -31.05 -20.99
N GLY A 234 11.36 -31.19 -20.21
CA GLY A 234 12.57 -30.39 -20.35
C GLY A 234 12.67 -29.16 -19.43
N THR A 235 11.67 -28.89 -18.59
CA THR A 235 11.71 -27.79 -17.60
C THR A 235 11.69 -28.32 -16.16
N PRO A 236 12.52 -27.78 -15.25
CA PRO A 236 12.49 -28.20 -13.86
C PRO A 236 11.20 -27.72 -13.18
N LYS A 237 10.60 -28.58 -12.34
CA LYS A 237 9.48 -28.19 -11.49
C LYS A 237 9.96 -27.21 -10.42
N LEU A 238 9.28 -26.07 -10.26
CA LEU A 238 9.62 -25.12 -9.21
C LEU A 238 9.13 -25.65 -7.86
N GLY A 239 9.95 -25.48 -6.82
CA GLY A 239 9.49 -25.68 -5.45
C GLY A 239 8.43 -24.65 -5.09
N HIS A 240 7.59 -24.97 -4.09
CA HIS A 240 6.47 -24.12 -3.68
C HIS A 240 6.91 -22.67 -3.39
N ILE A 241 7.98 -22.47 -2.62
CA ILE A 241 8.47 -21.13 -2.28
C ILE A 241 8.88 -20.36 -3.54
N LYS A 242 9.60 -21.01 -4.45
CA LYS A 242 10.05 -20.38 -5.69
C LYS A 242 8.87 -20.02 -6.59
N SER A 243 7.88 -20.90 -6.71
CA SER A 243 6.64 -20.61 -7.46
C SER A 243 5.92 -19.39 -6.87
N MET A 244 5.84 -19.30 -5.55
CA MET A 244 5.20 -18.16 -4.86
C MET A 244 5.96 -16.85 -5.09
N LEU A 245 7.30 -16.85 -5.06
CA LEU A 245 8.11 -15.66 -5.36
C LEU A 245 7.96 -15.20 -6.82
N VAL A 246 7.85 -16.15 -7.76
CA VAL A 246 7.57 -15.80 -9.17
C VAL A 246 6.16 -15.24 -9.31
N GLN A 247 5.17 -15.82 -8.61
CA GLN A 247 3.81 -15.29 -8.60
C GLN A 247 3.73 -13.87 -8.03
N TYR A 248 4.49 -13.57 -6.97
CA TYR A 248 4.62 -12.21 -6.44
C TYR A 248 5.14 -11.23 -7.50
N ARG A 249 6.23 -11.60 -8.19
CA ARG A 249 6.82 -10.79 -9.27
C ARG A 249 5.85 -10.55 -10.43
N VAL A 250 5.08 -11.57 -10.81
CA VAL A 250 4.03 -11.43 -11.84
C VAL A 250 3.00 -10.40 -11.42
N VAL A 251 2.55 -10.42 -10.17
CA VAL A 251 1.56 -9.45 -9.67
C VAL A 251 2.10 -8.01 -9.75
N GLU A 252 3.32 -7.75 -9.27
CA GLU A 252 3.92 -6.41 -9.36
C GLU A 252 4.06 -5.94 -10.81
N LYS A 253 4.54 -6.82 -11.69
CA LYS A 253 4.73 -6.50 -13.10
C LYS A 253 3.44 -6.23 -13.84
N ARG A 254 2.36 -6.95 -13.52
CA ARG A 254 1.03 -6.67 -14.08
C ARG A 254 0.56 -5.28 -13.68
N ILE A 255 0.69 -4.90 -12.41
CA ILE A 255 0.33 -3.55 -11.93
C ILE A 255 1.11 -2.48 -12.67
N LEU A 256 2.44 -2.64 -12.80
CA LEU A 256 3.25 -1.69 -13.54
C LEU A 256 2.90 -1.65 -15.04
N THR A 257 2.59 -2.80 -15.65
CA THR A 257 2.20 -2.89 -17.06
C THR A 257 0.88 -2.14 -17.30
N ASP A 258 -0.13 -2.43 -16.48
CA ASP A 258 -1.44 -1.77 -16.54
C ASP A 258 -1.30 -0.25 -16.32
N ALA A 259 -0.46 0.17 -15.38
CA ALA A 259 -0.19 1.59 -15.12
C ALA A 259 0.55 2.26 -16.28
N VAL A 260 1.50 1.58 -16.93
CA VAL A 260 2.18 2.10 -18.13
C VAL A 260 1.19 2.28 -19.27
N GLU A 261 0.30 1.32 -19.49
CA GLU A 261 -0.77 1.43 -20.49
C GLU A 261 -1.74 2.56 -20.17
N TYR A 262 -2.12 2.71 -18.90
CA TYR A 262 -2.92 3.85 -18.43
C TYR A 262 -2.25 5.17 -18.77
N CYS A 263 -0.97 5.36 -18.42
CA CYS A 263 -0.22 6.59 -18.73
C CYS A 263 -0.14 6.85 -20.23
N LYS A 264 0.09 5.82 -21.06
CA LYS A 264 0.15 5.97 -22.53
C LYS A 264 -1.19 6.38 -23.12
N ARG A 265 -2.32 5.88 -22.60
CA ARG A 265 -3.64 6.35 -23.03
C ARG A 265 -3.85 7.82 -22.66
N LYS A 266 -3.48 8.21 -21.44
CA LYS A 266 -3.55 9.60 -20.97
C LYS A 266 -2.63 10.56 -21.73
N GLU A 267 -1.51 10.07 -22.27
CA GLU A 267 -0.63 10.83 -23.17
C GLU A 267 -1.29 11.11 -24.52
N LEU A 268 -2.13 10.20 -25.03
CA LEU A 268 -2.78 10.29 -26.35
C LEU A 268 -4.19 10.89 -26.32
N GLU A 269 -4.83 10.97 -25.16
CA GLU A 269 -6.12 11.62 -24.96
C GLU A 269 -6.00 13.14 -25.22
N LYS A 270 -6.32 13.55 -26.45
CA LYS A 270 -6.60 14.96 -26.79
C LYS A 270 -8.02 15.29 -26.36
N LYS A 271 -8.21 16.40 -25.63
CA LYS A 271 -9.55 16.87 -25.28
C LYS A 271 -10.23 17.53 -26.48
#